data_AF-A0A962IFM5-F1
#
_entry.id   AF-A0A962IFM5-F1
#
_cell.length_a   1.000
_cell.length_b   1.000
_cell.length_c   1.000
_cell.angle_alpha   90.00
_cell.angle_beta   90.00
_cell.angle_gamma   90.00
#
_symmetry.space_group_name_H-M   'P 1'
#
loop_
_entity.id
_entity.type
_entity.pdbx_description
1 polymer ?
#
loop_
_entity_poly.entity_id
_entity_poly.type
_entity_poly.pdbx_seq_one_letter_code
_entity_poly.pdbx_strand_id
1 'polypeptide(L)' 'MADDDFEDELILSDLADEELVEQMHDDLYDGLKDEIIEGTNILLERGWGADKVLAEALVEGMRIVGVDFRDG' A
#
# COMPACT_ATOMS: atom_id res chain seq x y z
N MET A 1 12.67 20.57 21.28
CA MET A 1 13.71 19.54 21.27
C MET A 1 13.44 18.67 22.48
N ALA A 2 12.92 17.46 22.36
CA ALA A 2 12.67 16.61 21.20
C ALA A 2 11.59 15.62 21.66
N ASP A 3 10.59 15.35 20.82
CA ASP A 3 9.69 14.18 20.88
C ASP A 3 8.92 14.17 19.55
N ASP A 4 9.68 14.14 18.45
CA ASP A 4 9.25 13.99 17.06
C ASP A 4 9.97 12.75 16.49
N ASP A 5 10.03 11.68 17.30
CA ASP A 5 10.83 10.46 17.08
C ASP A 5 9.93 9.19 17.05
N PHE A 6 8.65 9.31 16.65
CA PHE A 6 7.74 8.16 16.48
C PHE A 6 6.68 8.31 15.36
N GLU A 7 6.99 9.02 14.27
CA GLU A 7 6.53 8.52 12.97
C GLU A 7 7.74 7.83 12.37
N ASP A 8 8.00 6.59 12.83
CA ASP A 8 8.90 5.69 12.09
C ASP A 8 8.32 5.61 10.69
N GLU A 9 8.89 6.34 9.73
CA GLU A 9 8.55 6.25 8.31
C GLU A 9 8.61 4.77 7.95
N LEU A 10 7.42 4.18 7.75
CA LEU A 10 7.25 2.75 7.68
C LEU A 10 8.08 2.21 6.52
N ILE A 11 9.07 1.37 6.83
CA ILE A 11 9.91 0.79 5.79
C ILE A 11 9.10 -0.30 5.06
N LEU A 12 8.50 0.06 3.92
CA LEU A 12 7.65 -0.84 3.13
C LEU A 12 8.37 -2.13 2.73
N SER A 13 9.68 -2.07 2.51
CA SER A 13 10.48 -3.25 2.14
C SER A 13 10.62 -4.29 3.25
N ASP A 14 10.38 -3.91 4.50
CA ASP A 14 10.49 -4.81 5.66
C ASP A 14 9.19 -5.58 5.92
N LEU A 15 8.07 -5.15 5.31
CA LEU A 15 6.77 -5.79 5.43
C LEU A 15 6.71 -7.12 4.68
N ALA A 16 5.97 -8.09 5.21
CA ALA A 16 5.62 -9.28 4.43
C ALA A 16 4.73 -8.91 3.23
N ASP A 17 4.63 -9.77 2.21
CA ASP A 17 3.84 -9.46 1.01
C ASP A 17 2.37 -9.12 1.32
N GLU A 18 1.77 -9.84 2.28
CA GLU A 18 0.38 -9.62 2.69
C GLU A 18 0.22 -8.28 3.42
N GLU A 19 1.14 -7.96 4.33
CA GLU A 19 1.16 -6.70 5.08
C GLU A 19 1.44 -5.49 4.17
N LEU A 20 2.32 -5.66 3.18
CA LEU A 20 2.60 -4.63 2.18
C LEU A 20 1.37 -4.35 1.31
N VAL A 21 0.62 -5.39 0.93
CA VAL A 21 -0.64 -5.21 0.17
C VAL A 21 -1.68 -4.47 0.99
N GLU A 22 -1.83 -4.81 2.28
CA GLU A 22 -2.74 -4.09 3.18
C GLU A 22 -2.34 -2.62 3.34
N GLN A 23 -1.05 -2.34 3.57
CA GLN A 23 -0.56 -0.97 3.66
C GLN A 23 -0.80 -0.19 2.36
N MET A 24 -0.56 -0.81 1.20
CA MET A 24 -0.87 -0.19 -0.10
C MET A 24 -2.36 0.11 -0.28
N HIS A 25 -3.28 -0.61 0.38
CA HIS A 25 -4.70 -0.28 0.34
C HIS A 25 -5.00 1.00 1.13
N ASP A 26 -4.38 1.17 2.29
CA ASP A 26 -4.48 2.38 3.11
C ASP A 26 -3.84 3.58 2.38
N ASP A 27 -2.68 3.38 1.77
CA ASP A 27 -2.01 4.41 0.95
C ASP A 27 -2.86 4.84 -0.25
N LEU A 28 -3.61 3.92 -0.87
CA LEU A 28 -4.59 4.24 -1.92
C LEU A 28 -5.78 5.04 -1.39
N TYR A 29 -6.25 4.71 -0.19
CA TYR A 29 -7.33 5.43 0.48
C TYR A 29 -6.92 6.87 0.80
N ASP A 30 -5.69 7.07 1.31
CA ASP A 30 -5.13 8.37 1.68
C ASP A 30 -4.55 9.15 0.47
N GLY A 31 -4.41 8.50 -0.69
CA GLY A 31 -3.92 9.12 -1.92
C GLY A 31 -2.40 9.31 -1.96
N LEU A 32 -1.65 8.48 -1.23
CA LEU A 32 -0.20 8.51 -1.11
C LEU A 32 0.48 7.87 -2.34
N LYS A 33 0.63 8.67 -3.40
CA LYS A 33 1.17 8.19 -4.68
C LYS A 33 2.59 7.59 -4.59
N ASP A 34 3.47 8.22 -3.83
CA ASP A 34 4.89 7.82 -3.81
C ASP A 34 5.07 6.46 -3.12
N GLU A 35 4.33 6.22 -2.03
CA GLU A 35 4.25 4.92 -1.34
C GLU A 35 3.71 3.81 -2.27
N ILE A 36 2.68 4.11 -3.08
CA ILE A 36 2.15 3.15 -4.06
C ILE A 36 3.17 2.76 -5.13
N ILE A 37 3.99 3.72 -5.57
CA ILE A 37 5.06 3.44 -6.53
C ILE A 37 6.11 2.54 -5.87
N GLU A 38 6.50 2.83 -4.63
CA GLU A 38 7.45 2.03 -3.88
C GLU A 38 6.96 0.60 -3.66
N GLY A 39 5.78 0.42 -3.06
CA GLY A 39 5.18 -0.89 -2.81
C GLY A 39 4.99 -1.72 -4.09
N THR A 40 4.61 -1.07 -5.20
CA THR A 40 4.53 -1.72 -6.52
C THR A 40 5.88 -2.27 -6.97
N ASN A 41 6.95 -1.48 -6.85
CA ASN A 41 8.29 -1.92 -7.24
C ASN A 41 8.78 -3.06 -6.34
N ILE A 42 8.54 -2.98 -5.04
CA ILE A 42 8.91 -4.02 -4.08
C ILE A 42 8.25 -5.35 -4.44
N LEU A 43 6.93 -5.38 -4.70
CA LEU A 43 6.22 -6.61 -5.08
C LEU A 43 6.76 -7.20 -6.39
N LEU A 44 7.06 -6.36 -7.38
CA LEU A 44 7.66 -6.80 -8.64
C LEU A 44 9.08 -7.37 -8.43
N GLU A 45 9.89 -6.75 -7.58
CA GLU A 45 11.23 -7.24 -7.21
C GLU A 45 11.16 -8.57 -6.46
N ARG A 46 10.11 -8.78 -5.65
CA ARG A 46 9.81 -10.06 -4.98
C ARG A 46 9.27 -11.14 -5.92
N GLY A 47 9.10 -10.82 -7.21
CA GLY A 47 8.73 -11.77 -8.26
C GLY A 47 7.22 -11.91 -8.48
N TRP A 48 6.41 -10.98 -7.96
CA TRP A 48 5.00 -10.94 -8.32
C TRP A 48 4.84 -10.60 -9.81
N GLY A 49 3.88 -11.26 -10.47
CA GLY A 49 3.48 -10.88 -11.81
C GLY A 49 2.79 -9.52 -11.81
N ALA A 50 3.02 -8.71 -12.85
CA ALA A 50 2.39 -7.39 -12.96
C ALA A 50 0.85 -7.46 -12.99
N ASP A 51 0.29 -8.56 -13.50
CA ASP A 51 -1.13 -8.88 -13.44
C ASP A 51 -1.61 -9.10 -12.01
N LYS A 52 -0.83 -9.82 -11.20
CA LYS A 52 -1.11 -10.06 -9.79
C LYS A 52 -1.05 -8.77 -8.97
N VAL A 53 0.00 -7.95 -9.17
CA VAL A 53 0.13 -6.65 -8.49
C VAL A 53 -1.05 -5.74 -8.82
N LEU A 54 -1.42 -5.65 -10.11
CA LEU A 54 -2.56 -4.84 -10.53
C LEU A 54 -3.86 -5.32 -9.89
N ALA A 55 -4.12 -6.63 -9.89
CA ALA A 55 -5.36 -7.18 -9.36
C ALA A 55 -5.46 -7.04 -7.83
N GLU A 56 -4.44 -7.51 -7.10
CA GLU A 56 -4.51 -7.68 -5.64
C GLU A 56 -4.10 -6.42 -4.86
N ALA A 57 -3.08 -5.69 -5.29
CA ALA A 57 -2.64 -4.49 -4.56
C ALA A 57 -3.42 -3.25 -4.98
N LEU A 58 -3.66 -3.05 -6.29
CA LEU A 58 -4.21 -1.78 -6.79
C LEU A 58 -5.73 -1.78 -6.96
N VAL A 59 -6.29 -2.79 -7.64
CA VAL A 59 -7.72 -2.84 -7.94
C VAL A 59 -8.55 -3.19 -6.71
N GLU A 60 -8.12 -4.18 -5.92
CA GLU A 60 -8.80 -4.52 -4.68
C GLU A 60 -8.76 -3.39 -3.65
N GLY A 61 -7.63 -2.68 -3.51
CA GLY A 61 -7.54 -1.48 -2.67
C GLY A 61 -8.58 -0.43 -3.06
N MET A 62 -8.67 -0.09 -4.35
CA MET A 62 -9.68 0.87 -4.82
C MET A 62 -11.13 0.37 -4.68
N ARG A 63 -11.35 -0.95 -4.70
CA ARG A 63 -12.68 -1.54 -4.45
C ARG A 63 -13.12 -1.31 -3.01
N ILE A 64 -12.20 -1.45 -2.04
CA ILE A 64 -12.47 -1.22 -0.61
C ILE A 64 -12.86 0.26 -0.41
N VAL A 65 -12.05 1.18 -0.92
CA VAL A 65 -12.34 2.62 -0.90
C VAL A 65 -13.75 2.92 -1.44
N GLY A 66 -14.12 2.31 -2.56
CA GLY A 66 -15.43 2.52 -3.20
C GLY A 66 -16.63 1.94 -2.45
N VAL A 67 -16.43 0.95 -1.58
CA VAL A 67 -17.47 0.43 -0.68
C VAL A 67 -17.64 1.37 0.51
N ASP A 68 -16.54 1.75 1.15
CA ASP A 68 -16.57 2.63 2.33
C ASP A 68 -17.18 4.00 2.01
N PHE A 69 -16.87 4.58 0.84
CA PHE A 69 -17.46 5.83 0.39
C PHE A 69 -18.96 5.75 0.04
N ARG A 70 -19.48 4.55 -0.24
CA ARG A 70 -20.90 4.33 -0.57
C ARG A 70 -21.77 4.24 0.68
N ASP A 71 -21.21 3.73 1.77
CA ASP A 71 -21.93 3.46 3.02
C ASP A 71 -21.84 4.63 4.02
N GLY A 72 -21.06 5.68 3.72
CA GLY A 72 -20.87 6.91 4.51
C GLY A 72 -21.87 8.04 4.25
#